data_AF-A0A3N5KPK2-F1
#
_entry.id   AF-A0A3N5KPK2-F1
#
_cell.length_a   1.000
_cell.length_b   1.000
_cell.length_c   1.000
_cell.angle_alpha   90.00
_cell.angle_beta   90.00
_cell.angle_gamma   90.00
#
_symmetry.space_group_name_H-M   'P 1'
#
loop_
_entity.id
_entity.type
_entity.pdbx_description
1 polymer ?
#
loop_
_entity_poly.entity_id
_entity_poly.type
_entity_poly.pdbx_seq_one_letter_code
_entity_poly.pdbx_strand_id
1 'polypeptide(L)' 'MPTVSVDAGLLQDLLSRRDELVRTIAAAMTAGEWDPVMRAFDGLLSTIARLEDSLGRSDGA' A
#
# COMPACT_ATOMS: atom_id res chain seq x y z
N MET A 1 21.26 -8.45 9.54
CA MET A 1 19.88 -8.79 9.15
C MET A 1 19.93 -9.39 7.75
N PRO A 2 19.32 -10.56 7.52
CA PRO A 2 19.13 -11.04 6.15
C PRO A 2 18.20 -10.08 5.41
N THR A 3 18.49 -9.81 4.14
CA THR A 3 17.65 -8.98 3.27
C THR A 3 16.85 -9.88 2.35
N VAL A 4 15.55 -9.63 2.22
CA VAL A 4 14.67 -10.32 1.26
C VAL A 4 14.59 -9.52 -0.04
N SER A 5 14.59 -10.23 -1.17
CA SER A 5 14.37 -9.60 -2.47
C SER A 5 12.88 -9.27 -2.61
N VAL A 6 12.58 -8.06 -3.05
CA VAL A 6 11.22 -7.58 -3.28
C VAL A 6 11.11 -7.13 -4.73
N ASP A 7 9.99 -7.45 -5.37
CA ASP A 7 9.68 -6.92 -6.69
C ASP A 7 9.62 -5.39 -6.66
N ALA A 8 10.46 -4.75 -7.47
CA ALA A 8 10.60 -3.29 -7.47
C ALA A 8 9.31 -2.58 -7.92
N GLY A 9 8.54 -3.19 -8.83
CA GLY A 9 7.26 -2.65 -9.28
C GLY A 9 6.22 -2.70 -8.17
N LEU A 10 6.14 -3.80 -7.43
CA LEU A 10 5.24 -3.94 -6.28
C LEU A 10 5.59 -2.96 -5.15
N LEU A 11 6.88 -2.74 -4.90
CA LEU A 11 7.33 -1.74 -3.94
C LEU A 11 6.95 -0.32 -4.39
N GLN A 12 7.12 -0.01 -5.68
CA GLN A 12 6.75 1.29 -6.24
C GLN A 12 5.23 1.53 -6.16
N ASP A 13 4.43 0.52 -6.45
CA ASP A 13 2.97 0.57 -6.31
C ASP A 13 2.57 0.85 -4.85
N LEU A 14 3.20 0.16 -3.90
CA LEU A 14 2.93 0.36 -2.47
C LEU A 14 3.22 1.80 -2.03
N LEU A 15 4.37 2.34 -2.42
CA LEU A 15 4.76 3.72 -2.11
C LEU A 15 3.78 4.72 -2.74
N SER A 16 3.36 4.47 -3.98
CA SER A 16 2.40 5.32 -4.69
C SER A 16 1.03 5.34 -3.99
N ARG A 17 0.55 4.17 -3.53
CA ARG A 17 -0.70 4.03 -2.76
C ARG A 17 -0.62 4.71 -1.40
N ARG A 18 0.52 4.62 -0.71
CA ARG A 18 0.74 5.37 0.54
C ARG A 18 0.63 6.86 0.30
N ASP A 19 1.29 7.37 -0.74
CA ASP A 19 1.28 8.80 -1.04
C ASP A 19 -0.12 9.28 -1.47
N GLU A 20 -0.88 8.44 -2.17
CA GLU A 20 -2.30 8.67 -2.48
C GLU A 20 -3.15 8.76 -1.21
N LEU A 21 -3.00 7.82 -0.28
CA LEU A 21 -3.72 7.83 0.99
C LEU A 21 -3.41 9.11 1.80
N VAL A 22 -2.14 9.49 1.90
CA VAL A 22 -1.73 10.71 2.64
C VAL A 22 -2.37 11.96 2.03
N ARG A 23 -2.34 12.10 0.69
CA ARG A 23 -3.00 13.23 0.02
C ARG A 23 -4.50 13.23 0.25
N THR A 24 -5.12 12.06 0.22
CA THR A 24 -6.56 11.92 0.43
C THR A 24 -6.98 12.27 1.86
N ILE A 25 -6.19 11.86 2.87
CA ILE A 25 -6.39 12.28 4.27
C ILE A 25 -6.29 13.80 4.40
N ALA A 26 -5.26 14.41 3.80
CA ALA A 26 -5.10 15.86 3.87
C ALA A 26 -6.29 16.62 3.25
N ALA A 27 -6.82 16.13 2.13
CA ALA A 27 -8.03 16.69 1.51
C ALA A 27 -9.27 16.49 2.40
N ALA A 28 -9.46 15.28 2.94
CA ALA A 28 -10.58 14.94 3.81
C ALA A 28 -10.61 15.79 5.09
N MET A 29 -9.45 16.12 5.67
CA MET A 29 -9.37 17.01 6.83
C MET A 29 -9.93 18.40 6.54
N THR A 30 -9.84 18.88 5.30
CA THR A 30 -10.37 20.19 4.88
C THR A 30 -11.85 20.13 4.47
N ALA A 31 -12.28 19.04 3.82
CA ALA A 31 -13.62 18.91 3.26
C ALA A 31 -14.62 18.19 4.19
N GLY A 32 -14.14 17.44 5.18
CA GLY A 32 -14.97 16.57 6.04
C GLY A 32 -15.45 15.28 5.36
N GLU A 33 -14.95 14.96 4.16
CA GLU A 33 -15.36 13.79 3.37
C GLU A 33 -14.41 12.60 3.59
N TRP A 34 -14.88 11.56 4.27
CA TRP A 34 -14.04 10.40 4.66
C TRP A 34 -14.16 9.18 3.75
N ASP A 35 -15.23 9.08 2.94
CA ASP A 35 -15.40 7.96 2.00
C ASP A 35 -14.21 7.78 1.03
N PRO A 36 -13.62 8.86 0.46
CA PRO A 36 -12.42 8.72 -0.37
C PRO A 36 -11.23 8.13 0.40
N VAL A 37 -11.09 8.46 1.69
CA VAL A 37 -10.02 7.94 2.55
C VAL A 37 -10.16 6.44 2.73
N MET A 38 -11.38 5.95 2.98
CA MET A 38 -11.64 4.51 3.11
C MET A 38 -11.26 3.76 1.83
N ARG A 39 -11.64 4.28 0.66
CA ARG A 39 -11.28 3.65 -0.63
C ARG A 39 -9.78 3.65 -0.89
N ALA A 40 -9.08 4.76 -0.57
CA ALA A 40 -7.63 4.84 -0.70
C ALA A 40 -6.92 3.85 0.25
N PHE A 41 -7.47 3.67 1.46
CA PHE A 41 -6.96 2.72 2.43
C PHE A 41 -7.13 1.27 1.97
N ASP A 42 -8.29 0.90 1.43
CA ASP A 42 -8.53 -0.43 0.86
C ASP A 42 -7.53 -0.75 -0.27
N GLY A 43 -7.24 0.23 -1.13
CA GLY A 43 -6.23 0.09 -2.18
C GLY A 43 -4.82 -0.16 -1.65
N LEU A 44 -4.45 0.50 -0.55
CA LEU A 44 -3.18 0.27 0.13
C LEU A 44 -3.13 -1.13 0.75
N LEU A 45 -4.17 -1.55 1.47
CA LEU A 45 -4.26 -2.88 2.09
C LEU A 45 -4.16 -4.01 1.05
N SER A 46 -4.84 -3.86 -0.09
CA SER A 46 -4.74 -4.82 -1.19
C SER A 46 -3.30 -4.95 -1.71
N THR A 47 -2.57 -3.84 -1.78
CA THR A 47 -1.18 -3.85 -2.26
C THR A 47 -0.23 -4.48 -1.23
N ILE A 48 -0.48 -4.25 0.07
CA ILE A 48 0.25 -4.93 1.16
C ILE A 48 0.00 -6.44 1.10
N ALA A 49 -1.25 -6.89 0.95
CA ALA A 49 -1.57 -8.31 0.86
C ALA A 49 -0.85 -9.00 -0.32
N ARG A 50 -0.73 -8.31 -1.46
CA ARG A 50 0.05 -8.81 -2.60
C ARG A 50 1.54 -8.91 -2.29
N LEU A 51 2.09 -7.94 -1.54
CA LEU A 51 3.48 -7.99 -1.08
C LEU A 51 3.70 -9.16 -0.12
N GLU A 52 2.81 -9.35 0.85
CA GLU A 52 2.86 -10.47 1.78
C GLU A 52 2.80 -11.83 1.07
N ASP A 53 1.90 -12.01 0.07
CA ASP A 53 1.85 -13.24 -0.75
C ASP A 53 3.17 -13.47 -1.52
N SER A 54 3.75 -12.40 -2.08
CA SER A 54 5.02 -12.50 -2.82
C SER A 54 6.19 -12.92 -1.93
N LEU A 55 6.21 -12.44 -0.68
CA LEU A 55 7.22 -12.77 0.32
C LEU A 55 7.02 -14.20 0.84
N GLY A 56 5.78 -14.60 1.14
CA GLY A 56 5.45 -15.96 1.58
C GLY A 56 5.76 -17.03 0.53
N ARG A 57 5.59 -16.71 -0.76
CA ARG A 57 5.99 -17.61 -1.86
C ARG A 57 7.52 -17.74 -2.00
N SER A 58 8.28 -16.73 -1.59
CA SER A 58 9.75 -16.72 -1.66
C SER A 58 10.43 -17.51 -0.54
N ASP A 59 9.72 -17.79 0.57
CA ASP A 59 10.23 -18.53 1.73
C ASP A 59 9.93 -20.04 1.68
N GLY A 60 9.13 -20.48 0.68
CA GLY A 60 8.71 -21.87 0.49
C GLY A 60 9.37 -22.62 -0.68
N ALA A 61 10.42 -22.05 -1.28
CA ALA A 61 11.15 -22.61 -2.44
C ALA A 61 12.56 -23.11 -2.06
#